data_AF-A0A530AM69-F1
#
_entry.id   AF-A0A530AM69-F1
#
_cell.length_a   1.000
_cell.length_b   1.000
_cell.length_c   1.000
_cell.angle_alpha   90.00
_cell.angle_beta   90.00
_cell.angle_gamma   90.00
#
_symmetry.space_group_name_H-M   'P 1'
#
loop_
_entity.id
_entity.type
_entity.pdbx_description
1 polymer ?
#
loop_
_entity_poly.entity_id
_entity_poly.type
_entity_poly.pdbx_seq_one_letter_code
_entity_poly.pdbx_strand_id
1 'polypeptide(L)' 'VVVVEHDMHFVRELGVKVTCLHEGSVLSEGTLDFVSADERVVEVYLGR' A
#
# COMPACT_ATOMS: atom_id res chain seq x y z
N VAL A 1 7.81 -14.59 -5.15
CA VAL A 1 7.11 -13.90 -6.25
C VAL A 1 6.81 -12.49 -5.78
N VAL A 2 6.98 -11.49 -6.64
CA VAL A 2 6.56 -10.11 -6.36
C VAL A 2 5.38 -9.82 -7.27
N VAL A 3 4.32 -9.24 -6.71
CA VAL A 3 3.13 -8.82 -7.46
C VAL A 3 2.97 -7.33 -7.26
N VAL A 4 2.72 -6.61 -8.35
CA VAL A 4 2.45 -5.16 -8.33
C VAL A 4 1.07 -4.99 -8.93
N GLU A 5 0.13 -4.51 -8.13
CA GLU A 5 -1.27 -4.36 -8.53
C GLU A 5 -1.90 -3.10 -7.97
N HIS A 6 -2.95 -2.66 -8.66
CA HIS A 6 -3.75 -1.49 -8.30
C HIS A 6 -5.14 -1.87 -7.76
N ASP A 7 -5.56 -3.12 -7.96
CA ASP A 7 -6.77 -3.67 -7.36
C ASP A 7 -6.53 -4.04 -5.89
N MET A 8 -7.06 -3.23 -4.98
CA MET A 8 -6.91 -3.43 -3.53
C MET A 8 -7.75 -4.59 -2.99
N HIS A 9 -8.77 -5.04 -3.72
CA HIS A 9 -9.53 -6.23 -3.32
C HIS A 9 -8.67 -7.48 -3.53
N PHE A 10 -8.02 -7.59 -4.69
CA PHE A 10 -7.06 -8.66 -4.96
C PHE A 10 -5.90 -8.67 -3.94
N VAL A 11 -5.29 -7.51 -3.67
CA VAL A 11 -4.21 -7.39 -2.68
C VAL A 11 -4.68 -7.82 -1.28
N ARG A 12 -5.92 -7.50 -0.92
CA ARG A 12 -6.53 -7.92 0.36
C ARG A 12 -6.68 -9.43 0.44
N GLU A 13 -7.18 -10.07 -0.61
CA GLU A 13 -7.39 -11.52 -0.66
C GLU A 13 -6.09 -12.31 -0.53
N LEU A 14 -4.95 -11.75 -0.97
CA LEU A 14 -3.64 -12.40 -0.83
C LEU A 14 -3.21 -12.52 0.64
N GLY A 15 -3.67 -11.64 1.54
CA GLY A 15 -3.32 -11.70 2.97
C GLY A 15 -1.81 -11.62 3.25
N VAL A 16 -1.04 -11.00 2.35
CA VAL A 16 0.42 -10.87 2.45
C VAL A 16 0.86 -9.49 2.91
N LYS A 17 2.15 -9.35 3.22
CA LYS A 17 2.78 -8.04 3.46
C LYS A 17 2.69 -7.18 2.19
N VAL A 18 2.29 -5.92 2.37
CA VAL A 18 2.18 -4.89 1.35
C VAL A 18 3.27 -3.85 1.58
N THR A 19 3.90 -3.41 0.49
CA THR A 19 4.88 -2.31 0.49
C THR A 19 4.35 -1.21 -0.42
N CYS A 20 4.17 -0.01 0.14
CA CYS A 20 3.80 1.20 -0.59
C CYS A 20 5.07 2.00 -0.94
N LEU A 21 5.24 2.36 -2.21
CA LEU A 21 6.43 3.05 -2.73
C LEU A 21 6.06 4.45 -3.21
N HIS A 22 6.83 5.46 -2.79
CA HIS A 22 6.70 6.83 -3.29
C HIS A 22 8.07 7.41 -3.63
N GLU A 23 8.19 8.04 -4.80
CA GLU A 23 9.43 8.68 -5.30
C GLU A 23 10.68 7.78 -5.22
N GLY A 24 10.53 6.49 -5.52
CA GLY A 24 11.64 5.54 -5.51
C GLY A 24 12.06 5.07 -4.12
N SER A 25 11.30 5.41 -3.07
CA SER A 25 11.53 5.01 -1.69
C SER A 25 10.32 4.28 -1.09
N VAL A 26 10.53 3.51 -0.02
CA VAL A 26 9.44 2.89 0.73
C VAL A 26 8.74 3.97 1.56
N LEU A 27 7.46 4.20 1.28
CA LEU A 27 6.62 5.11 2.02
C LEU A 27 6.07 4.43 3.29
N SER A 28 5.51 3.24 3.13
CA SER A 28 4.92 2.44 4.22
C SER A 28 4.99 0.96 3.90
N GLU A 29 5.07 0.11 4.93
CA GLU A 29 5.13 -1.35 4.77
C GLU A 29 4.42 -2.05 5.94
N GLY A 30 3.58 -3.04 5.63
CA GLY A 30 2.83 -3.77 6.65
C GLY A 30 1.67 -4.57 6.07
N THR A 31 0.61 -4.77 6.84
CA THR A 31 -0.66 -5.29 6.28
C THR A 31 -1.32 -4.24 5.40
N LEU A 32 -2.24 -4.66 4.52
CA LEU A 32 -3.01 -3.71 3.72
C LEU A 32 -3.74 -2.70 4.61
N ASP A 33 -4.36 -3.14 5.70
CA ASP A 33 -5.10 -2.25 6.61
C ASP A 33 -4.19 -1.21 7.27
N PHE A 34 -2.98 -1.61 7.68
CA PHE A 34 -2.00 -0.70 8.24
C PHE A 34 -1.55 0.34 7.20
N VAL A 35 -1.16 -0.11 6.00
CA VAL A 35 -0.68 0.77 4.93
C VAL A 35 -1.78 1.73 4.46
N SER A 36 -3.03 1.25 4.34
CA SER A 36 -4.17 2.06 3.88
C SER A 36 -4.61 3.12 4.91
N ALA A 37 -4.29 2.90 6.19
CA ALA A 37 -4.58 3.83 7.27
C ALA A 37 -3.43 4.83 7.55
N ASP A 38 -2.26 4.65 6.93
CA ASP A 38 -1.12 5.54 7.07
C ASP A 38 -1.44 6.91 6.45
N GLU A 39 -1.47 7.97 7.28
CA GLU A 39 -1.80 9.33 6.85
C GLU A 39 -0.94 9.81 5.68
N ARG A 40 0.33 9.40 5.63
CA ARG A 40 1.25 9.76 4.54
C ARG A 40 0.85 9.10 3.22
N VAL A 41 0.34 7.88 3.27
CA VAL A 41 -0.18 7.17 2.08
C VAL A 41 -1.46 7.84 1.60
N VAL A 42 -2.36 8.19 2.53
CA VAL A 42 -3.61 8.88 2.21
C VAL A 42 -3.34 10.24 1.57
N GLU A 43 -2.45 11.04 2.14
CA GLU A 43 -2.07 12.36 1.61
C GLU A 43 -1.51 12.24 0.19
N VAL A 44 -0.54 11.35 -0.02
CA VAL A 44 0.16 11.18 -1.31
C VAL A 44 -0.73 10.61 -2.41
N TYR A 45 -1.59 9.64 -2.10
CA TYR A 45 -2.36 8.91 -3.12
C TYR A 45 -3.81 9.38 -3.29
N LEU A 46 -4.40 9.99 -2.26
CA LEU A 46 -5.82 10.40 -2.26
C LEU A 46 -6.01 11.91 -2.11
N GLY A 47 -4.95 12.67 -1.81
CA GLY A 47 -4.96 14.15 -1.84
C GLY A 47 -5.96 14.78 -0.86
N ARG A 48 -6.11 14.21 0.34
CA ARG A 48 -6.88 14.84 1.43
C ARG A 48 -6.04 15.84 2.20
#